data_AF-A0A1V4U4H3-F1
#
_entry.id   AF-A0A1V4U4H3-F1
#
_cell.length_a   1.000
_cell.length_b   1.000
_cell.length_c   1.000
_cell.angle_alpha   90.00
_cell.angle_beta   90.00
_cell.angle_gamma   90.00
#
_symmetry.space_group_name_H-M   'P 1'
#
loop_
_entity.id
_entity.type
_entity.pdbx_description
1 polymer ?
#
loop_
_entity_poly.entity_id
_entity_poly.type
_entity_poly.pdbx_seq_one_letter_code
_entity_poly.pdbx_strand_id
1 'polypeptide(L)'
;MRTQYGQEDVNKYRKFKKVDGATYRKVNQFLRKRTYVTAREWAIARLCTDFRTRSGAEMTFIGQHLPELVPFMQECYTPQAVNQARNSFKKKIYKSGATFFYGAMCGFFTSEELDDLLFEASEVARFLLEVEKTSLDIDEEIEIEDRITEVMRSVGAAAAKILHARMHEEEKEGEGPVSAGMPPDGDTA
;
A
#
# COMPACT_ATOMS: atom_id res chain seq x y z
N MET A 1 35.21 11.30 -5.63
CA MET A 1 35.43 10.06 -4.85
C MET A 1 34.35 9.05 -5.24
N ARG A 2 34.73 7.92 -5.84
CA ARG A 2 33.79 6.79 -6.05
C ARG A 2 33.67 6.08 -4.70
N THR A 3 32.48 6.04 -4.11
CA THR A 3 32.22 5.17 -2.96
C THR A 3 32.38 3.74 -3.44
N GLN A 4 33.46 3.08 -3.04
CA GLN A 4 33.68 1.66 -3.26
C GLN A 4 32.91 0.92 -2.17
N TYR A 5 31.79 0.32 -2.54
CA TYR A 5 31.05 -0.55 -1.64
C TYR A 5 31.79 -1.90 -1.54
N GLY A 6 32.06 -2.36 -0.33
CA GLY A 6 32.78 -3.61 -0.05
C GLY A 6 31.85 -4.80 0.20
N GLN A 7 32.43 -5.98 0.41
CA GLN A 7 31.69 -7.20 0.77
C GLN A 7 30.95 -7.07 2.13
N GLU A 8 31.43 -6.20 3.01
CA GLU A 8 30.76 -5.82 4.26
C GLU A 8 29.44 -5.09 4.02
N ASP A 9 29.37 -4.25 2.98
CA ASP A 9 28.12 -3.59 2.59
C ASP A 9 27.11 -4.63 2.11
N VAL A 10 27.51 -5.56 1.23
CA VAL A 10 26.61 -6.63 0.74
C VAL A 10 26.04 -7.46 1.90
N ASN A 11 26.87 -7.83 2.88
CA ASN A 11 26.44 -8.63 4.03
C ASN A 11 25.47 -7.90 4.97
N LYS A 12 25.60 -6.57 5.10
CA LYS A 12 24.68 -5.73 5.88
C LYS A 12 23.25 -5.72 5.32
N TYR A 13 23.07 -5.98 4.02
CA TYR A 13 21.78 -5.83 3.33
C TYR A 13 21.12 -7.14 2.87
N ARG A 14 21.58 -8.31 3.34
CA ARG A 14 20.96 -9.63 3.04
C ARG A 14 19.64 -9.86 3.80
N LYS A 15 18.59 -9.12 3.46
CA LYS A 15 17.24 -9.23 4.07
C LYS A 15 16.46 -10.47 3.63
N PHE A 16 16.58 -10.86 2.36
CA PHE A 16 15.76 -11.92 1.76
C PHE A 16 16.22 -13.37 2.06
N LYS A 17 17.02 -13.59 3.12
CA LYS A 17 17.55 -14.93 3.47
C LYS A 17 16.46 -15.97 3.79
N LYS A 18 15.26 -15.58 4.24
CA LYS A 18 14.12 -16.51 4.44
C LYS A 18 13.61 -17.09 3.11
N VAL A 19 13.86 -16.39 2.00
CA VAL A 19 13.37 -16.70 0.65
C VAL A 19 14.42 -17.41 -0.20
N ASP A 20 15.62 -17.65 0.34
CA ASP A 20 16.78 -18.25 -0.35
C ASP A 20 16.48 -19.63 -0.97
N GLY A 21 15.49 -20.37 -0.46
CA GLY A 21 15.01 -21.64 -1.02
C GLY A 21 13.81 -21.55 -1.99
N ALA A 22 13.24 -20.37 -2.19
CA ALA A 22 12.06 -20.17 -3.04
C ALA A 22 12.46 -19.63 -4.42
N THR A 23 11.94 -20.25 -5.48
CA THR A 23 12.18 -19.74 -6.84
C THR A 23 11.45 -18.42 -7.06
N TYR A 24 12.01 -17.54 -7.91
CA TYR A 24 11.36 -16.30 -8.35
C TYR A 24 9.88 -16.50 -8.70
N ARG A 25 9.56 -17.61 -9.40
CA ARG A 25 8.19 -17.97 -9.79
C ARG A 25 7.26 -18.12 -8.58
N LYS A 26 7.70 -18.78 -7.51
CA LYS A 26 6.91 -18.98 -6.29
C LYS A 26 6.66 -17.65 -5.57
N VAL A 27 7.70 -16.83 -5.40
CA VAL A 27 7.60 -15.49 -4.77
C VAL A 27 6.66 -14.60 -5.57
N ASN A 28 6.82 -14.58 -6.89
CA ASN A 28 5.99 -13.76 -7.77
C ASN A 28 4.54 -14.24 -7.80
N GLN A 29 4.30 -15.56 -7.74
CA GLN A 29 2.94 -16.09 -7.61
C GLN A 29 2.31 -15.71 -6.27
N PHE A 30 3.08 -15.78 -5.18
CA PHE A 30 2.62 -15.36 -3.86
C PHE A 30 2.18 -13.89 -3.86
N LEU A 31 3.04 -12.99 -4.35
CA LEU A 31 2.76 -11.56 -4.41
C LEU A 31 1.56 -11.24 -5.29
N ARG A 32 1.47 -11.84 -6.47
CA ARG A 32 0.36 -11.61 -7.41
C ARG A 32 -1.00 -12.07 -6.89
N LYS A 33 -1.03 -13.04 -5.97
CA LYS A 33 -2.29 -13.49 -5.35
C LYS A 33 -2.86 -12.48 -4.36
N ARG A 34 -2.04 -11.58 -3.83
CA ARG A 34 -2.41 -10.69 -2.71
C ARG A 34 -2.18 -9.21 -3.00
N THR A 35 -1.42 -8.90 -4.05
CA THR A 35 -1.01 -7.54 -4.42
C THR A 35 -0.86 -7.43 -5.93
N TYR A 36 -0.78 -6.19 -6.42
CA TYR A 36 -0.48 -5.92 -7.83
C TYR A 36 1.03 -5.88 -8.15
N VAL A 37 1.91 -6.06 -7.16
CA VAL A 37 3.36 -5.96 -7.35
C VAL A 37 3.98 -7.29 -7.73
N THR A 38 5.07 -7.22 -8.50
CA THR A 38 5.89 -8.39 -8.85
C THR A 38 7.00 -8.60 -7.84
N ALA A 39 7.58 -9.80 -7.80
CA ALA A 39 8.74 -10.11 -6.95
C ALA A 39 9.92 -9.16 -7.20
N ARG A 40 10.14 -8.79 -8.46
CA ARG A 40 11.16 -7.83 -8.88
C ARG A 40 10.91 -6.44 -8.29
N GLU A 41 9.70 -5.92 -8.48
CA GLU A 41 9.32 -4.57 -8.01
C GLU A 41 9.40 -4.47 -6.49
N TRP A 42 8.89 -5.49 -5.80
CA TRP A 42 8.92 -5.58 -4.34
C TRP A 42 10.35 -5.61 -3.80
N ALA A 43 11.17 -6.56 -4.25
CA ALA A 43 12.54 -6.71 -3.74
C ALA A 43 13.39 -5.46 -3.98
N ILE A 44 13.31 -4.88 -5.19
CA ILE A 44 14.06 -3.67 -5.54
C ILE A 44 13.57 -2.46 -4.77
N ALA A 45 12.26 -2.26 -4.62
CA ALA A 45 11.73 -1.11 -3.89
C ALA A 45 12.18 -1.12 -2.41
N ARG A 46 12.28 -2.30 -1.81
CA ARG A 46 12.78 -2.48 -0.44
C ARG A 46 14.26 -2.17 -0.32
N LEU A 47 15.10 -2.72 -1.20
CA LEU A 47 16.51 -2.33 -1.27
C LEU A 47 16.67 -0.82 -1.45
N CYS A 48 15.96 -0.20 -2.40
CA CYS A 48 15.98 1.24 -2.61
C CYS A 48 15.44 2.10 -1.44
N THR A 49 14.83 1.49 -0.43
CA THR A 49 14.40 2.21 0.78
C THR A 49 15.52 2.26 1.82
N ASP A 50 16.37 1.22 1.84
CA ASP A 50 17.51 1.10 2.75
C ASP A 50 18.75 1.86 2.26
N PHE A 51 18.99 1.83 0.95
CA PHE A 51 19.98 2.69 0.32
C PHE A 51 19.33 4.07 0.12
N ARG A 52 19.70 5.05 0.98
CA ARG A 52 19.36 6.48 0.79
C ARG A 52 20.63 7.31 0.61
N THR A 53 20.95 7.67 -0.62
CA THR A 53 22.06 8.54 -0.99
C THR A 53 21.67 9.32 -2.25
N ARG A 54 22.15 10.57 -2.34
CA ARG A 54 21.70 11.53 -3.37
C ARG A 54 22.36 11.34 -4.74
N SER A 55 23.34 10.45 -4.90
CA SER A 55 24.26 10.44 -6.06
C SER A 55 23.94 9.42 -7.15
N GLY A 56 22.88 8.61 -7.01
CA GLY A 56 22.52 7.57 -8.00
C GLY A 56 23.42 6.32 -7.98
N ALA A 57 24.49 6.31 -7.17
CA ALA A 57 25.38 5.17 -6.97
C ALA A 57 24.64 3.91 -6.47
N GLU A 58 23.49 4.10 -5.82
CA GLU A 58 22.66 3.02 -5.25
C GLU A 58 22.04 2.13 -6.31
N MET A 59 21.52 2.72 -7.39
CA MET A 59 20.87 1.96 -8.45
C MET A 59 21.89 1.05 -9.13
N THR A 60 23.12 1.54 -9.28
CA THR A 60 24.26 0.77 -9.77
C THR A 60 24.65 -0.33 -8.81
N PHE A 61 24.82 -0.03 -7.53
CA PHE A 61 25.19 -1.02 -6.52
C PHE A 61 24.15 -2.14 -6.40
N ILE A 62 22.87 -1.77 -6.22
CA ILE A 62 21.75 -2.71 -6.12
C ILE A 62 21.69 -3.59 -7.37
N GLY A 63 21.83 -2.99 -8.56
CA GLY A 63 21.77 -3.73 -9.82
C GLY A 63 22.90 -4.75 -9.96
N GLN A 64 24.13 -4.35 -9.66
CA GLN A 64 25.31 -5.20 -9.78
C GLN A 64 25.32 -6.37 -8.78
N HIS A 65 24.86 -6.13 -7.54
CA HIS A 65 24.87 -7.12 -6.48
C HIS A 65 23.51 -7.80 -6.25
N LEU A 66 22.56 -7.64 -7.17
CA LEU A 66 21.18 -8.11 -6.96
C LEU A 66 21.07 -9.60 -6.58
N PRO A 67 21.81 -10.54 -7.21
CA PRO A 67 21.76 -11.95 -6.82
C PRO A 67 22.34 -12.23 -5.43
N GLU A 68 23.28 -11.41 -4.95
CA GLU A 68 23.87 -11.55 -3.62
C GLU A 68 22.94 -10.98 -2.53
N LEU A 69 22.24 -9.89 -2.86
CA LEU A 69 21.29 -9.20 -2.00
C LEU A 69 19.94 -9.94 -1.91
N VAL A 70 19.49 -10.52 -3.03
CA VAL A 70 18.19 -11.18 -3.20
C VAL A 70 18.41 -12.52 -3.91
N PRO A 71 18.65 -13.62 -3.18
CA PRO A 71 19.11 -14.88 -3.79
C PRO A 71 18.17 -15.50 -4.83
N PHE A 72 16.86 -15.22 -4.75
CA PHE A 72 15.90 -15.67 -5.76
C PHE A 72 15.92 -14.84 -7.06
N MET A 73 16.67 -13.73 -7.11
CA MET A 73 16.93 -12.92 -8.30
C MET A 73 18.28 -13.32 -8.90
N GLN A 74 18.27 -14.27 -9.83
CA GLN A 74 19.51 -14.92 -10.30
C GLN A 74 20.36 -14.07 -11.26
N GLU A 75 19.90 -12.88 -11.65
CA GLU A 75 20.55 -12.02 -12.65
C GLU A 75 20.85 -10.63 -12.07
N CYS A 76 21.98 -10.05 -12.48
CA CYS A 76 22.31 -8.65 -12.24
C CYS A 76 21.44 -7.73 -13.13
N TYR A 77 21.14 -6.54 -12.62
CA TYR A 77 20.26 -5.56 -13.28
C TYR A 77 21.03 -4.29 -13.61
N THR A 78 20.62 -3.61 -14.67
CA THR A 78 21.14 -2.26 -14.97
C THR A 78 20.55 -1.25 -13.98
N PRO A 79 21.24 -0.11 -13.71
CA PRO A 79 20.69 0.96 -12.88
C PRO A 79 19.30 1.43 -13.35
N GLN A 80 19.09 1.45 -14.66
CA GLN A 80 17.82 1.81 -15.29
C GLN A 80 16.73 0.80 -14.95
N ALA A 81 17.02 -0.51 -15.02
CA ALA A 81 16.07 -1.56 -14.65
C ALA A 81 15.68 -1.49 -13.16
N VAL A 82 16.64 -1.18 -12.28
CA VAL A 82 16.37 -0.95 -10.85
C VAL A 82 15.42 0.24 -10.66
N ASN A 83 15.72 1.38 -11.28
CA ASN A 83 14.89 2.57 -11.17
C ASN A 83 13.47 2.35 -11.76
N GLN A 84 13.36 1.62 -12.87
CA GLN A 84 12.06 1.27 -13.46
C GLN A 84 11.23 0.40 -12.53
N ALA A 85 11.82 -0.62 -11.91
CA ALA A 85 11.14 -1.48 -10.96
C ALA A 85 10.64 -0.69 -9.73
N ARG A 86 11.50 0.17 -9.17
CA ARG A 86 11.13 1.07 -8.06
C ARG A 86 9.98 2.01 -8.43
N ASN A 87 10.04 2.63 -9.60
CA ASN A 87 9.01 3.56 -10.04
C ASN A 87 7.69 2.84 -10.36
N SER A 88 7.75 1.63 -10.92
CA SER A 88 6.57 0.80 -11.14
C SER A 88 5.89 0.43 -9.82
N PHE A 89 6.67 0.03 -8.80
CA PHE A 89 6.16 -0.21 -7.45
C PHE A 89 5.43 1.00 -6.89
N LYS A 90 6.06 2.19 -6.91
CA LYS A 90 5.44 3.43 -6.43
C LYS A 90 4.16 3.78 -7.18
N LYS A 91 4.15 3.67 -8.51
CA LYS A 91 2.96 3.92 -9.34
C LYS A 91 1.79 3.01 -8.96
N LYS A 92 2.07 1.74 -8.65
CA LYS A 92 1.04 0.79 -8.20
C LYS A 92 0.45 1.20 -6.84
N ILE A 93 1.29 1.61 -5.88
CA ILE A 93 0.81 2.14 -4.60
C ILE A 93 -0.13 3.33 -4.81
N TYR A 94 0.28 4.32 -5.59
CA TYR A 94 -0.55 5.51 -5.83
C TYR A 94 -1.89 5.15 -6.47
N LYS A 95 -1.89 4.26 -7.46
CA LYS A 95 -3.13 3.80 -8.11
C LYS A 95 -4.03 3.05 -7.15
N SER A 96 -3.49 2.07 -6.42
CA SER A 96 -4.26 1.28 -5.45
C SER A 96 -4.84 2.16 -4.33
N GLY A 97 -4.07 3.12 -3.81
CA GLY A 97 -4.56 4.07 -2.80
C GLY A 97 -5.68 4.97 -3.33
N ALA A 98 -5.52 5.52 -4.53
CA ALA A 98 -6.58 6.32 -5.16
C ALA A 98 -7.85 5.50 -5.39
N THR A 99 -7.73 4.26 -5.86
CA THR A 99 -8.87 3.34 -6.04
C THR A 99 -9.55 2.99 -4.73
N PHE A 100 -8.78 2.70 -3.68
CA PHE A 100 -9.31 2.43 -2.34
C PHE A 100 -10.12 3.62 -1.80
N PHE A 101 -9.53 4.81 -1.78
CA PHE A 101 -10.21 6.00 -1.27
C PHE A 101 -11.44 6.37 -2.09
N TYR A 102 -11.39 6.21 -3.41
CA TYR A 102 -12.57 6.40 -4.25
C TYR A 102 -13.71 5.46 -3.84
N GLY A 103 -13.44 4.16 -3.67
CA GLY A 103 -14.46 3.20 -3.24
C GLY A 103 -15.02 3.52 -1.84
N ALA A 104 -14.15 3.85 -0.89
CA ALA A 104 -14.56 4.22 0.46
C ALA A 104 -15.42 5.49 0.49
N MET A 105 -15.06 6.53 -0.27
CA MET A 105 -15.80 7.80 -0.32
C MET A 105 -17.08 7.75 -1.17
N CYS A 106 -17.22 6.76 -2.06
CA CYS A 106 -18.43 6.56 -2.87
C CYS A 106 -19.44 5.62 -2.21
N GLY A 107 -19.14 5.08 -1.02
CA GLY A 107 -20.06 4.18 -0.31
C GLY A 107 -20.20 2.82 -0.99
N PHE A 108 -19.19 2.39 -1.76
CA PHE A 108 -19.16 1.05 -2.35
C PHE A 108 -18.93 -0.04 -1.29
N PHE A 109 -18.50 0.36 -0.10
CA PHE A 109 -18.31 -0.50 1.06
C PHE A 109 -19.11 0.08 2.22
N THR A 110 -19.80 -0.80 2.94
CA THR A 110 -20.30 -0.49 4.28
C THR A 110 -19.13 -0.30 5.25
N SER A 111 -19.40 0.24 6.46
CA SER A 111 -18.34 0.38 7.47
C SER A 111 -17.73 -0.95 7.88
N GLU A 112 -18.53 -2.02 7.96
CA GLU A 112 -18.07 -3.37 8.28
C GLU A 112 -17.18 -3.94 7.16
N GLU A 113 -17.59 -3.82 5.89
CA GLU A 113 -16.76 -4.26 4.76
C GLU A 113 -15.46 -3.46 4.64
N LEU A 114 -15.48 -2.19 5.04
CA LEU A 114 -14.28 -1.35 5.06
C LEU A 114 -13.31 -1.80 6.17
N ASP A 115 -13.83 -2.17 7.35
CA ASP A 115 -13.03 -2.72 8.44
C ASP A 115 -12.41 -4.07 8.05
N ASP A 116 -13.20 -4.97 7.43
CA ASP A 116 -12.71 -6.27 6.93
C ASP A 116 -11.60 -6.09 5.87
N LEU A 117 -11.81 -5.16 4.92
CA LEU A 117 -10.81 -4.85 3.89
C LEU A 117 -9.51 -4.33 4.52
N LEU A 118 -9.62 -3.40 5.48
CA LEU A 118 -8.46 -2.84 6.17
C LEU A 118 -7.71 -3.90 6.99
N PHE A 119 -8.45 -4.81 7.64
CA PHE A 119 -7.88 -5.94 8.35
C PHE A 119 -7.11 -6.87 7.40
N GLU A 120 -7.72 -7.32 6.30
CA GLU A 120 -7.06 -8.18 5.31
C GLU A 120 -5.82 -7.51 4.69
N ALA A 121 -5.91 -6.22 4.36
CA ALA A 121 -4.78 -5.46 3.84
C ALA A 121 -3.61 -5.39 4.84
N SER A 122 -3.91 -5.26 6.14
CA SER A 122 -2.90 -5.24 7.20
C SER A 122 -2.20 -6.59 7.37
N GLU A 123 -2.94 -7.70 7.31
CA GLU A 123 -2.41 -9.06 7.38
C GLU A 123 -1.48 -9.36 6.21
N VAL A 124 -1.87 -8.97 4.99
CA VAL A 124 -1.02 -9.10 3.79
C VAL A 124 0.26 -8.29 3.96
N ALA A 125 0.18 -7.05 4.45
CA ALA A 125 1.35 -6.20 4.67
C ALA A 125 2.31 -6.82 5.71
N ARG A 126 1.77 -7.35 6.81
CA ARG A 126 2.52 -8.02 7.87
C ARG A 126 3.28 -9.23 7.35
N PHE A 127 2.59 -10.11 6.61
CA PHE A 127 3.24 -11.26 5.99
C PHE A 127 4.41 -10.84 5.10
N LEU A 128 4.25 -9.78 4.30
CA LEU A 128 5.32 -9.29 3.43
C LEU A 128 6.53 -8.77 4.22
N LEU A 129 6.31 -8.08 5.34
CA LEU A 129 7.39 -7.63 6.22
C LEU A 129 8.14 -8.82 6.87
N GLU A 130 7.39 -9.84 7.29
CA GLU A 130 7.94 -11.03 7.93
C GLU A 130 8.84 -11.85 6.98
N VAL A 131 8.45 -11.93 5.71
CA VAL A 131 9.22 -12.58 4.63
C VAL A 131 10.59 -11.93 4.44
N GLU A 132 10.71 -10.62 4.68
CA GLU A 132 11.96 -9.86 4.50
C GLU A 132 12.93 -9.98 5.67
N LYS A 133 12.63 -10.80 6.70
CA LYS A 133 13.40 -10.84 7.96
C LYS A 133 13.71 -9.46 8.52
N THR A 134 12.77 -8.53 8.43
CA THR A 134 12.83 -7.36 9.32
C THR A 134 12.33 -7.85 10.67
N SER A 135 13.14 -8.61 11.41
CA SER A 135 12.80 -9.04 12.76
C SER A 135 12.97 -7.82 13.66
N LEU A 136 11.86 -7.24 14.08
CA LEU A 136 11.79 -6.37 15.24
C LEU A 136 11.82 -7.25 16.48
N ASP A 137 12.07 -6.64 17.63
CA ASP A 137 11.75 -7.30 18.90
C ASP A 137 10.24 -7.57 18.98
N ILE A 138 9.83 -8.65 19.65
CA ILE A 138 8.40 -9.05 19.72
C ILE A 138 7.56 -7.91 20.30
N ASP A 139 8.09 -7.19 21.29
CA ASP A 139 7.37 -6.09 21.95
C ASP A 139 7.24 -4.88 21.00
N GLU A 140 8.27 -4.59 20.21
CA GLU A 140 8.23 -3.54 19.17
C GLU A 140 7.26 -3.90 18.03
N GLU A 141 7.18 -5.18 17.66
CA GLU A 141 6.25 -5.68 16.65
C GLU A 141 4.79 -5.45 17.09
N ILE A 142 4.46 -5.82 18.34
CA ILE A 142 3.11 -5.61 18.90
C ILE A 142 2.76 -4.11 18.96
N GLU A 143 3.68 -3.25 19.40
CA GLU A 143 3.40 -1.81 19.48
C GLU A 143 3.12 -1.19 18.10
N ILE A 144 3.90 -1.59 17.09
CA ILE A 144 3.69 -1.12 15.71
C ILE A 144 2.36 -1.64 15.16
N GLU A 145 2.00 -2.90 15.47
CA GLU A 145 0.72 -3.48 15.06
C GLU A 145 -0.48 -2.73 15.66
N ASP A 146 -0.45 -2.42 16.94
CA ASP A 146 -1.51 -1.66 17.62
C ASP A 146 -1.68 -0.28 16.99
N ARG A 147 -0.57 0.41 16.71
CA ARG A 147 -0.58 1.73 16.08
C ARG A 147 -1.09 1.70 14.65
N ILE A 148 -0.71 0.69 13.86
CA ILE A 148 -1.22 0.52 12.49
C ILE A 148 -2.74 0.29 12.54
N THR A 149 -3.19 -0.60 13.44
CA THR A 149 -4.62 -0.92 13.60
C THR A 149 -5.43 0.31 14.00
N GLU A 150 -4.93 1.13 14.92
CA GLU A 150 -5.57 2.38 15.34
C GLU A 150 -5.72 3.38 14.18
N VAL A 151 -4.67 3.56 13.39
CA VAL A 151 -4.70 4.45 12.22
C VAL A 151 -5.69 3.94 11.17
N MET A 152 -5.74 2.63 10.92
CA MET A 152 -6.69 2.05 9.97
C MET A 152 -8.14 2.25 10.42
N ARG A 153 -8.46 1.99 11.69
CA ARG A 153 -9.81 2.28 12.24
C ARG A 153 -10.18 3.76 12.09
N SER A 154 -9.22 4.66 12.30
CA SER A 154 -9.43 6.10 12.12
C SER A 154 -9.76 6.47 10.67
N VAL A 155 -9.13 5.81 9.68
CA VAL A 155 -9.45 5.98 8.26
C VAL A 155 -10.87 5.48 7.96
N GLY A 156 -11.25 4.31 8.48
CA GLY A 156 -12.61 3.78 8.34
C GLY A 156 -13.67 4.72 8.88
N ALA A 157 -13.47 5.23 10.10
CA ALA A 157 -14.38 6.18 10.73
C ALA A 157 -14.46 7.52 9.95
N ALA A 158 -13.35 8.00 9.40
CA ALA A 158 -13.33 9.22 8.58
C ALA A 158 -14.12 9.04 7.26
N ALA A 159 -13.97 7.88 6.61
CA ALA A 159 -14.75 7.56 5.41
C ALA A 159 -16.26 7.49 5.71
N ALA A 160 -16.66 6.84 6.80
CA ALA A 160 -18.06 6.77 7.23
C ALA A 160 -18.67 8.17 7.46
N LYS A 161 -17.94 9.08 8.11
CA LYS A 161 -18.39 10.47 8.32
C LYS A 161 -18.68 11.20 7.00
N ILE A 162 -17.87 10.99 5.97
CA ILE A 162 -18.09 11.60 4.64
C ILE A 162 -19.40 11.09 4.03
N LEU A 163 -19.69 9.80 4.18
CA LEU A 163 -20.93 9.20 3.67
C LEU A 163 -22.16 9.74 4.42
N HIS A 164 -22.11 9.79 5.76
CA HIS A 164 -23.20 10.35 6.56
C HIS A 164 -23.47 11.83 6.25
N ALA A 165 -22.43 12.63 6.03
CA ALA A 165 -22.58 14.03 5.65
C ALA A 165 -23.36 14.20 4.33
N ARG A 166 -23.06 13.36 3.33
CA ARG A 166 -23.78 13.38 2.03
C ARG A 166 -25.25 12.98 2.17
N MET A 167 -25.55 11.94 2.94
CA MET A 167 -26.94 11.53 3.18
C MET A 167 -27.77 12.65 3.81
N HIS A 168 -27.19 13.36 4.78
CA HIS A 168 -27.87 14.50 5.40
C HIS A 168 -28.01 15.73 4.50
N GLU A 169 -27.13 15.91 3.50
CA GLU A 169 -27.30 16.93 2.46
C GLU A 169 -28.46 16.57 1.52
N GLU A 170 -28.56 15.29 1.11
CA GLU A 170 -29.67 14.79 0.27
C GLU A 170 -31.03 14.88 0.99
N GLU A 171 -31.10 14.59 2.28
CA GLU A 171 -32.31 14.75 3.10
C GLU A 171 -32.78 16.22 3.16
N LYS A 172 -31.85 17.17 3.28
CA LYS A 172 -32.16 18.61 3.32
C LYS A 172 -32.61 19.15 1.97
N GLU A 173 -32.10 18.62 0.87
CA GLU A 173 -32.54 19.00 -0.49
C GLU A 173 -33.89 18.36 -0.85
N GLY A 174 -34.23 17.20 -0.27
CA GLY A 174 -35.52 16.53 -0.43
C GLY A 174 -36.71 17.22 0.29
N GLU A 175 -36.44 18.03 1.31
CA GLU A 175 -37.43 18.85 2.04
C GLU A 175 -37.60 20.28 1.46
N GLY A 176 -37.39 20.47 0.15
CA GLY A 176 -37.77 21.71 -0.54
C GLY A 176 -39.29 21.96 -0.45
N PRO A 177 -39.76 23.22 -0.41
CA PRO A 177 -41.11 23.54 0.04
C PRO A 177 -42.15 22.90 -0.87
N VAL A 178 -42.98 22.02 -0.29
CA VAL A 178 -44.21 21.55 -0.93
C VAL A 178 -45.04 22.79 -1.24
N SER A 179 -45.12 23.13 -2.53
CA SER A 179 -45.96 24.20 -3.05
C SER A 179 -47.35 24.11 -2.42
N ALA A 180 -47.70 25.10 -1.60
CA ALA A 180 -49.04 25.28 -1.07
C ALA A 180 -49.98 25.60 -2.24
N GLY A 181 -50.50 24.55 -2.87
CA GLY A 181 -51.51 24.65 -3.93
C GLY A 181 -52.81 25.19 -3.37
N MET A 182 -53.08 26.45 -3.71
CA MET A 182 -54.36 27.17 -3.88
C MET A 182 -55.52 26.92 -2.88
N PRO A 183 -56.11 27.97 -2.29
CA PRO A 183 -57.37 27.84 -1.56
C PRO A 183 -58.52 27.51 -2.52
N PRO A 184 -59.59 26.86 -2.02
CA PRO A 184 -60.69 26.39 -2.85
C PRO A 184 -61.50 27.55 -3.41
N ASP A 185 -61.92 27.41 -4.67
CA ASP A 185 -62.83 28.32 -5.35
C ASP A 185 -64.09 28.58 -4.50
N GLY A 186 -64.19 29.81 -4.00
CA GLY A 186 -65.37 30.32 -3.33
C GLY A 186 -66.37 30.81 -4.36
N ASP A 187 -67.34 29.97 -4.67
CA ASP A 187 -68.57 30.30 -5.37
C ASP A 187 -69.34 31.39 -4.58
N THR A 188 -69.70 32.50 -5.22
CA THR A 188 -70.87 33.31 -4.80
C THR A 188 -71.31 34.28 -5.89
N ALA A 189 -72.43 33.90 -6.51
CA ALA A 189 -73.61 34.68 -6.92
C ALA A 189 -73.45 35.99 -7.72
#